data_AF-A0AA35KZB5-F1
#
_entry.id   AF-A0AA35KZB5-F1
#
_cell.length_a   1.000
_cell.length_b   1.000
_cell.length_c   1.000
_cell.angle_alpha   90.00
_cell.angle_beta   90.00
_cell.angle_gamma   90.00
#
_symmetry.space_group_name_H-M   'P 1'
#
loop_
_entity.id
_entity.type
_entity.pdbx_description
1 polymer ?
#
loop_
_entity_poly.entity_id
_entity_poly.type
_entity_poly.pdbx_seq_one_letter_code
_entity_poly.pdbx_strand_id
1 'polypeptide(L)'
;MAASFGNTAHARAHLPRFPSAASSAFEILRADSDPERLGGSTLPAGGGALGAVRRCLQFHVPPSLCLEMSSNLSYYALRMAHLSARIFGEVARPTDASSMKVVKLLSEQPYAKRKEVYGWYPPHNTYHNLMTKLRYYGLYRDEHEDFKDEMKRLKKLRGKGRPVKGEGKRALKKK
;
A
#
# COMPACT_ATOMS: atom_id res chain seq x y z
N MET A 1 6.35 -47.69 -52.12
CA MET A 1 6.60 -46.31 -51.66
C MET A 1 5.91 -46.13 -50.33
N ALA A 2 6.70 -46.00 -49.27
CA ALA A 2 6.22 -45.72 -47.92
C ALA A 2 5.84 -44.25 -47.79
N ALA A 3 4.68 -43.97 -47.20
CA ALA A 3 4.39 -42.72 -46.51
C ALA A 3 3.31 -43.00 -45.45
N SER A 4 3.80 -43.25 -44.25
CA SER A 4 3.10 -43.13 -42.97
C SER A 4 2.72 -41.67 -42.67
N PHE A 5 2.02 -41.46 -41.55
CA PHE A 5 1.64 -40.19 -40.90
C PHE A 5 0.29 -39.60 -41.37
N GLY A 6 -0.71 -39.36 -40.52
CA GLY A 6 -0.77 -39.47 -39.07
C GLY A 6 -2.21 -39.36 -38.55
N ASN A 7 -2.41 -39.91 -37.35
CA ASN A 7 -3.64 -39.87 -36.57
C ASN A 7 -4.11 -38.44 -36.32
N THR A 8 -5.37 -38.15 -36.67
CA THR A 8 -6.08 -36.94 -36.25
C THR A 8 -6.49 -37.08 -34.78
N ALA A 9 -5.60 -36.69 -33.87
CA ALA A 9 -5.92 -36.56 -32.45
C ALA A 9 -6.78 -35.31 -32.23
N HIS A 10 -8.04 -35.49 -31.81
CA HIS A 10 -8.84 -34.41 -31.26
C HIS A 10 -8.22 -33.94 -29.93
N ALA A 11 -7.48 -32.84 -29.96
CA ALA A 11 -7.01 -32.16 -28.76
C ALA A 11 -8.22 -31.53 -28.02
N ARG A 12 -8.73 -32.23 -27.00
CA ARG A 12 -9.56 -31.60 -25.97
C ARG A 12 -8.69 -30.61 -25.19
N ALA A 13 -8.91 -29.32 -25.40
CA ALA A 13 -8.33 -28.28 -24.58
C ALA A 13 -8.84 -28.42 -23.14
N HIS A 14 -7.97 -28.86 -22.23
CA HIS A 14 -8.18 -28.74 -20.80
C HIS A 14 -8.03 -27.25 -20.42
N LEU A 15 -9.16 -26.59 -20.17
CA LEU A 15 -9.18 -25.27 -19.56
C LEU A 15 -8.77 -25.39 -18.07
N PRO A 16 -7.88 -24.51 -17.55
CA PRO A 16 -7.61 -24.47 -16.13
C PRO A 16 -8.85 -23.97 -15.38
N ARG A 17 -9.31 -24.76 -14.41
CA ARG A 17 -10.41 -24.44 -13.51
C ARG A 17 -9.90 -23.40 -12.50
N PHE A 18 -10.16 -22.12 -12.75
CA PHE A 18 -9.86 -21.05 -11.80
C PHE A 18 -10.65 -21.27 -10.49
N PRO A 19 -10.00 -21.18 -9.30
CA PRO A 19 -10.72 -21.23 -8.04
C PRO A 19 -11.59 -19.98 -7.88
N SER A 20 -12.89 -20.20 -7.61
CA SER A 20 -13.89 -19.16 -7.40
C SER A 20 -13.51 -18.24 -6.24
N ALA A 21 -13.37 -16.95 -6.51
CA ALA A 21 -13.07 -15.87 -5.57
C ALA A 21 -14.21 -15.58 -4.55
N ALA A 22 -15.13 -16.51 -4.32
CA ALA A 22 -16.33 -16.29 -3.51
C ALA A 22 -16.11 -16.49 -2.00
N SER A 23 -15.01 -17.12 -1.57
CA SER A 23 -14.81 -17.45 -0.15
C SER A 23 -13.90 -16.49 0.63
N SER A 24 -13.13 -15.61 -0.02
CA SER A 24 -12.24 -14.68 0.68
C SER A 24 -12.88 -13.33 1.04
N ALA A 25 -14.06 -13.03 0.49
CA ALA A 25 -14.74 -11.76 0.74
C ALA A 25 -15.40 -11.69 2.13
N PHE A 26 -15.67 -12.84 2.76
CA PHE A 26 -16.39 -12.88 4.04
C PHE A 26 -15.47 -12.77 5.28
N GLU A 27 -14.17 -13.04 5.14
CA GLU A 27 -13.22 -12.93 6.26
C GLU A 27 -12.61 -11.53 6.44
N ILE A 28 -12.63 -10.69 5.39
CA ILE A 28 -12.04 -9.33 5.46
C ILE A 28 -12.98 -8.34 6.16
N LEU A 29 -14.28 -8.64 6.25
CA LEU A 29 -15.29 -7.75 6.83
C LEU A 29 -15.38 -7.77 8.36
N ARG A 30 -14.52 -8.52 9.07
CA ARG A 30 -14.55 -8.58 10.54
C ARG A 30 -13.51 -7.72 11.25
N ALA A 31 -12.64 -7.01 10.52
CA ALA A 31 -11.49 -6.31 11.10
C ALA A 31 -11.61 -4.77 11.21
N ASP A 32 -12.64 -4.14 10.63
CA ASP A 32 -12.78 -2.68 10.62
C ASP A 32 -14.02 -2.22 11.43
N SER A 33 -14.08 -2.58 12.71
CA SER A 33 -15.08 -2.04 13.66
C SER A 33 -14.41 -1.48 14.90
N ASP A 34 -13.54 -0.47 14.72
CA ASP A 34 -13.07 0.39 15.81
C ASP A 34 -13.50 1.85 15.52
N PRO A 35 -14.57 2.35 16.17
CA PRO A 35 -15.01 3.73 16.03
C PRO A 35 -14.54 4.58 17.22
N GLU A 36 -13.27 4.96 17.32
CA GLU A 36 -12.84 5.99 18.30
C GLU A 36 -11.57 6.72 17.83
N ARG A 37 -11.71 7.91 17.25
CA ARG A 37 -10.91 9.11 17.60
C ARG A 37 -11.29 10.32 16.75
N LEU A 38 -12.34 11.01 17.18
CA LEU A 38 -12.54 12.42 16.86
C LEU A 38 -11.68 13.28 17.81
N GLY A 39 -11.13 14.37 17.28
CA GLY A 39 -10.15 15.22 17.93
C GLY A 39 -10.66 16.01 19.13
N GLY A 40 -9.71 16.45 19.95
CA GLY A 40 -9.92 17.39 21.04
C GLY A 40 -8.58 17.98 21.48
N SER A 41 -8.27 19.17 20.99
CA SER A 41 -7.17 20.01 21.46
C SER A 41 -7.56 20.63 22.81
N THR A 42 -6.94 20.17 23.90
CA THR A 42 -6.99 20.86 25.19
C THR A 42 -5.58 21.30 25.59
N LEU A 43 -5.38 22.61 25.67
CA LEU A 43 -4.22 23.26 26.26
C LEU A 43 -4.20 23.01 27.78
N PRO A 44 -3.06 22.64 28.41
CA PRO A 44 -2.96 22.67 29.86
C PRO A 44 -2.45 24.02 30.37
N ALA A 45 -3.25 24.62 31.25
CA ALA A 45 -2.87 25.69 32.15
C ALA A 45 -1.93 25.18 33.26
N GLY A 46 -1.12 26.08 33.81
CA GLY A 46 0.03 25.78 34.67
C GLY A 46 -0.25 25.32 36.10
N GLY A 47 0.84 24.95 36.77
CA GLY A 47 0.91 24.59 38.19
C GLY A 47 2.20 23.81 38.46
N GLY A 48 3.18 24.45 39.10
CA GLY A 48 4.54 23.91 39.25
C GLY A 48 4.72 22.87 40.36
N ALA A 49 5.85 22.17 40.31
CA ALA A 49 6.54 21.65 41.49
C ALA A 49 7.98 21.23 41.12
N LEU A 50 8.88 21.69 41.98
CA LEU A 50 10.27 21.33 42.19
C LEU A 50 10.58 19.83 41.94
N GLY A 51 11.69 19.55 41.26
CA GLY A 51 12.19 18.18 41.12
C GLY A 51 13.48 18.10 40.30
N ALA A 52 14.60 18.09 40.99
CA ALA A 52 15.93 18.02 40.43
C ALA A 52 16.23 16.65 39.78
N VAL A 53 17.25 16.67 38.91
CA VAL A 53 18.10 15.53 38.48
C VAL A 53 17.43 14.47 37.59
N ARG A 54 17.75 14.52 36.29
CA ARG A 54 18.57 13.51 35.59
C ARG A 54 18.63 13.86 34.10
N ARG A 55 19.76 14.45 33.71
CA ARG A 55 20.26 14.39 32.34
C ARG A 55 20.55 12.91 32.04
N CYS A 56 19.55 12.17 31.61
CA CYS A 56 19.78 10.87 30.99
C CYS A 56 20.19 11.16 29.55
N LEU A 57 21.51 11.15 29.33
CA LEU A 57 22.10 11.17 28.00
C LEU A 57 21.45 10.05 27.19
N GLN A 58 20.63 10.42 26.23
CA GLN A 58 20.12 9.51 25.21
C GLN A 58 21.30 9.20 24.28
N PHE A 59 22.16 8.28 24.73
CA PHE A 59 23.17 7.69 23.88
C PHE A 59 22.46 6.79 22.87
N HIS A 60 22.13 7.37 21.73
CA HIS A 60 21.99 6.62 20.49
C HIS A 60 23.40 6.11 20.15
N VAL A 61 23.74 4.90 20.62
CA VAL A 61 25.04 4.29 20.34
C VAL A 61 25.06 3.90 18.86
N PRO A 62 25.91 4.52 18.02
CA PRO A 62 26.00 4.15 16.62
C PRO A 62 26.56 2.72 16.48
N PRO A 63 26.10 1.93 15.50
CA PRO A 63 26.50 0.53 15.30
C PRO A 63 27.97 0.34 14.85
N SER A 64 28.78 1.41 14.82
CA SER A 64 30.19 1.37 14.42
C SER A 64 31.15 0.91 15.53
N LEU A 65 30.69 0.75 16.78
CA LEU A 65 31.55 0.38 17.91
C LEU A 65 31.56 -1.13 18.26
N CYS A 66 30.79 -1.97 17.58
CA CYS A 66 30.72 -3.40 17.91
C CYS A 66 31.89 -4.24 17.35
N LEU A 67 32.66 -3.75 16.38
CA LEU A 67 33.69 -4.56 15.71
C LEU A 67 35.09 -4.49 16.36
N GLU A 68 35.35 -3.53 17.24
CA GLU A 68 36.63 -3.43 17.98
C GLU A 68 36.59 -4.00 19.40
N MET A 69 35.49 -4.64 19.81
CA MET A 69 35.33 -5.18 21.17
C MET A 69 35.68 -6.68 21.29
N SER A 70 36.00 -7.38 20.21
CA SER A 70 36.21 -8.83 20.22
C SER A 70 37.57 -9.25 20.79
N SER A 71 38.57 -8.36 20.85
CA SER A 71 39.91 -8.68 21.35
C SER A 71 40.06 -8.64 22.88
N ASN A 72 39.06 -8.07 23.60
CA ASN A 72 39.12 -7.86 25.05
C ASN A 72 38.11 -8.71 25.86
N LEU A 73 37.38 -9.64 25.22
CA LEU A 73 36.37 -10.49 25.87
C LEU A 73 36.89 -11.91 26.11
N SER A 74 36.55 -12.50 27.27
CA SER A 74 36.85 -13.90 27.59
C SER A 74 36.18 -14.86 26.60
N TYR A 75 36.86 -15.96 26.25
CA TYR A 75 36.34 -17.00 25.36
C TYR A 75 34.98 -17.56 25.81
N TYR A 76 34.77 -17.68 27.13
CA TYR A 76 33.49 -18.09 27.68
C TYR A 76 32.37 -17.08 27.37
N ALA A 77 32.66 -15.78 27.50
CA ALA A 77 31.69 -14.72 27.21
C ALA A 77 31.28 -14.72 25.73
N LEU A 78 32.21 -14.95 24.81
CA LEU A 78 31.91 -15.10 23.39
C LEU A 78 30.99 -16.32 23.10
N ARG A 79 31.22 -17.44 23.78
CA ARG A 79 30.35 -18.63 23.67
C ARG A 79 28.96 -18.38 24.23
N MET A 80 28.85 -17.64 25.34
CA MET A 80 27.57 -17.25 25.91
C MET A 80 26.80 -16.29 25.00
N ALA A 81 27.46 -15.28 24.42
CA ALA A 81 26.85 -14.36 23.46
C ALA A 81 26.39 -15.06 22.17
N HIS A 82 27.18 -16.00 21.66
CA HIS A 82 26.78 -16.81 20.50
C HIS A 82 25.57 -17.71 20.84
N LEU A 83 25.58 -18.34 22.02
CA LEU A 83 24.48 -19.18 22.47
C LEU A 83 23.18 -18.37 22.62
N SER A 84 23.23 -17.20 23.25
CA SER A 84 22.05 -16.34 23.40
C SER A 84 21.50 -15.90 22.04
N ALA A 85 22.36 -15.50 21.11
CA ALA A 85 21.93 -15.11 19.76
C ALA A 85 21.19 -16.25 19.04
N ARG A 86 21.64 -17.51 19.20
CA ARG A 86 20.94 -18.68 18.63
C ARG A 86 19.60 -18.96 19.29
N ILE A 87 19.53 -18.83 20.62
CA ILE A 87 18.29 -19.07 21.37
C ILE A 87 17.21 -18.05 20.97
N PHE A 88 17.59 -16.78 20.81
CA PHE A 88 16.66 -15.70 20.47
C PHE A 88 16.48 -15.48 18.96
N GLY A 89 17.14 -16.28 18.10
CA GLY A 89 17.01 -16.18 16.64
C GLY A 89 17.67 -14.94 16.03
N GLU A 90 18.61 -14.32 16.74
CA GLU A 90 19.43 -13.23 16.25
C GLU A 90 20.61 -13.73 15.39
N VAL A 91 21.39 -12.81 14.83
CA VAL A 91 22.52 -13.16 13.97
C VAL A 91 23.66 -13.76 14.81
N ALA A 92 23.78 -15.08 14.81
CA ALA A 92 24.77 -15.82 15.60
C ALA A 92 26.20 -15.79 15.01
N ARG A 93 26.33 -15.60 13.69
CA ARG A 93 27.64 -15.50 13.03
C ARG A 93 28.16 -14.06 13.15
N PRO A 94 29.46 -13.85 13.42
CA PRO A 94 30.02 -12.51 13.36
C PRO A 94 29.91 -12.02 11.91
N THR A 95 29.10 -11.00 11.69
CA THR A 95 28.85 -10.39 10.39
C THR A 95 29.36 -8.95 10.38
N ASP A 96 29.82 -8.51 9.22
CA ASP A 96 30.22 -7.14 8.96
C ASP A 96 29.05 -6.15 9.08
N ALA A 97 29.38 -4.88 9.32
CA ALA A 97 28.39 -3.82 9.49
C ALA A 97 27.52 -3.62 8.23
N SER A 98 28.05 -3.87 7.04
CA SER A 98 27.28 -3.82 5.77
C SER A 98 26.25 -4.94 5.68
N SER A 99 26.58 -6.18 6.06
CA SER A 99 25.64 -7.30 6.09
C SER A 99 24.51 -7.12 7.10
N MET A 100 24.77 -6.44 8.23
CA MET A 100 23.73 -6.10 9.21
C MET A 100 22.64 -5.17 8.65
N LYS A 101 22.91 -4.44 7.55
CA LYS A 101 21.88 -3.66 6.84
C LYS A 101 20.77 -4.54 6.29
N VAL A 102 21.11 -5.72 5.77
CA VAL A 102 20.13 -6.64 5.18
C VAL A 102 19.15 -7.13 6.24
N VAL A 103 19.66 -7.44 7.43
CA VAL A 103 18.83 -7.83 8.59
C VAL A 103 17.82 -6.73 8.91
N LYS A 104 18.27 -5.47 8.95
CA LYS A 104 17.40 -4.31 9.22
C LYS A 104 16.34 -4.07 8.13
N LEU A 105 16.74 -4.20 6.86
CA LEU A 105 15.83 -4.06 5.72
C LEU A 105 14.73 -5.12 5.69
N LEU A 106 15.02 -6.32 6.20
CA LEU A 106 14.06 -7.41 6.27
C LEU A 106 13.25 -7.42 7.57
N SER A 107 13.79 -6.89 8.66
CA SER A 107 13.06 -6.74 9.91
C SER A 107 11.99 -5.65 9.83
N GLU A 108 12.27 -4.56 9.10
CA GLU A 108 11.33 -3.46 8.93
C GLU A 108 10.39 -3.66 7.74
N GLN A 109 9.18 -3.10 7.83
CA GLN A 109 8.29 -3.06 6.67
C GLN A 109 8.88 -2.12 5.61
N PRO A 110 9.07 -2.60 4.36
CA PRO A 110 9.62 -1.77 3.30
C PRO A 110 8.71 -0.57 3.05
N TYR A 111 9.31 0.58 2.77
CA TYR A 111 8.62 1.86 2.65
C TYR A 111 7.39 1.81 1.71
N ALA A 112 7.52 1.16 0.55
CA ALA A 112 6.45 1.03 -0.44
C ALA A 112 5.21 0.27 0.06
N LYS A 113 5.36 -0.62 1.04
CA LYS A 113 4.25 -1.40 1.63
C LYS A 113 3.62 -0.71 2.84
N ARG A 114 4.15 0.43 3.28
CA ARG A 114 3.57 1.18 4.39
C ARG A 114 2.22 1.75 3.94
N LYS A 115 1.20 1.62 4.80
CA LYS A 115 -0.18 2.07 4.49
C LYS A 115 -0.25 3.54 4.10
N GLU A 116 0.59 4.36 4.74
CA GLU A 116 0.75 5.79 4.47
C GLU A 116 1.15 6.08 3.01
N VAL A 117 1.92 5.19 2.39
CA VAL A 117 2.43 5.37 1.03
C VAL A 117 1.43 4.91 -0.01
N TYR A 118 0.97 3.64 0.07
CA TYR A 118 0.06 3.11 -0.95
C TYR A 118 -1.39 3.58 -0.77
N GLY A 119 -1.79 3.92 0.46
CA GLY A 119 -3.12 4.40 0.82
C GLY A 119 -3.26 5.92 0.79
N TRP A 120 -2.30 6.63 0.19
CA TRP A 120 -2.26 8.09 0.19
C TRP A 120 -3.51 8.73 -0.43
N TYR A 121 -3.97 8.20 -1.57
CA TYR A 121 -5.18 8.69 -2.23
C TYR A 121 -6.39 7.84 -1.85
N PRO A 122 -7.50 8.46 -1.44
CA PRO A 122 -8.77 7.76 -1.32
C PRO A 122 -9.17 7.12 -2.65
N PRO A 123 -9.91 5.99 -2.64
CA PRO A 123 -10.34 5.33 -3.86
C PRO A 123 -11.42 6.15 -4.60
N HIS A 124 -11.02 7.17 -5.37
CA HIS A 124 -11.93 8.13 -5.98
C HIS A 124 -12.99 7.49 -6.90
N ASN A 125 -12.61 6.43 -7.61
CA ASN A 125 -13.51 5.72 -8.52
C ASN A 125 -14.69 5.07 -7.79
N THR A 126 -14.48 4.57 -6.57
CA THR A 126 -15.57 3.95 -5.81
C THR A 126 -16.58 5.00 -5.38
N TYR A 127 -16.12 6.13 -4.85
CA TYR A 127 -16.98 7.27 -4.49
C TYR A 127 -17.73 7.83 -5.70
N HIS A 128 -17.03 8.09 -6.80
CA HIS A 128 -17.66 8.63 -8.01
C HIS A 128 -18.76 7.71 -8.55
N ASN A 129 -18.47 6.41 -8.65
CA ASN A 129 -19.43 5.42 -9.13
C ASN A 129 -20.62 5.25 -8.16
N LEU A 130 -20.35 5.27 -6.86
CA LEU A 130 -21.38 5.16 -5.83
C LEU A 130 -22.34 6.35 -5.92
N MET A 131 -21.83 7.58 -5.90
CA MET A 131 -22.65 8.79 -5.97
C MET A 131 -23.42 8.90 -7.29
N THR A 132 -22.79 8.50 -8.39
CA THR A 132 -23.44 8.46 -9.70
C THR A 132 -24.60 7.47 -9.74
N LYS A 133 -24.43 6.27 -9.17
CA LYS A 133 -25.53 5.29 -9.06
C LYS A 133 -26.66 5.80 -8.17
N LEU A 134 -26.33 6.43 -7.04
CA LEU A 134 -27.34 7.03 -6.15
C LEU A 134 -28.12 8.15 -6.85
N ARG A 135 -27.47 8.93 -7.72
CA ARG A 135 -28.15 9.93 -8.58
C ARG A 135 -29.14 9.27 -9.53
N TYR A 136 -28.77 8.17 -10.18
CA TYR A 136 -29.69 7.45 -11.07
C TYR A 136 -30.88 6.82 -10.34
N TYR A 137 -30.70 6.41 -9.09
CA TYR A 137 -31.80 5.94 -8.24
C TYR A 137 -32.64 7.07 -7.63
N GLY A 138 -32.25 8.34 -7.82
CA GLY A 138 -32.94 9.49 -7.24
C GLY A 138 -32.74 9.66 -5.72
N LEU A 139 -31.81 8.90 -5.12
CA LEU A 139 -31.51 8.96 -3.69
C LEU A 139 -30.53 10.10 -3.35
N TYR A 140 -29.74 10.53 -4.34
CA TYR A 140 -28.77 11.61 -4.20
C TYR A 140 -28.97 12.65 -5.28
N ARG A 141 -28.95 13.93 -4.91
CA ARG A 141 -29.02 15.05 -5.86
C ARG A 141 -27.64 15.69 -5.98
N ASP A 142 -27.06 15.63 -7.18
CA ASP A 142 -25.76 16.21 -7.49
C ASP A 142 -25.93 17.50 -8.30
N GLU A 143 -25.91 18.65 -7.61
CA GLU A 143 -26.08 19.97 -8.22
C GLU A 143 -24.97 20.30 -9.23
N HIS A 144 -23.75 19.77 -9.01
CA HIS A 144 -22.60 20.04 -9.87
C HIS A 144 -22.75 19.35 -11.22
N GLU A 145 -23.17 18.09 -11.21
CA GLU A 145 -23.45 17.39 -12.46
C GLU A 145 -24.72 17.91 -13.17
N ASP A 146 -25.76 18.29 -12.43
CA ASP A 146 -26.96 18.92 -13.00
C ASP A 146 -26.60 20.22 -13.75
N PHE A 147 -25.75 21.07 -13.15
CA PHE A 147 -25.26 22.29 -13.79
C PHE A 147 -24.45 21.99 -15.05
N LYS A 148 -23.55 21.00 -15.00
CA LYS A 148 -22.76 20.59 -16.18
C LYS A 148 -23.66 20.09 -17.30
N ASP A 149 -24.70 19.33 -16.99
CA ASP A 149 -25.60 18.76 -17.99
C ASP A 149 -26.45 19.84 -18.67
N GLU A 150 -26.95 20.82 -17.93
CA GLU A 150 -27.65 21.98 -18.52
C GLU A 150 -26.69 22.83 -19.38
N MET A 151 -25.46 23.06 -18.93
CA MET A 151 -24.46 23.77 -19.73
C MET A 151 -24.10 23.01 -21.02
N LYS A 152 -24.01 21.68 -20.97
CA LYS A 152 -23.80 20.84 -22.16
C LYS A 152 -24.98 20.96 -23.13
N ARG A 153 -26.22 20.97 -22.63
CA ARG A 153 -27.44 21.13 -23.43
C ARG A 153 -27.45 22.46 -24.18
N LEU A 154 -27.19 23.57 -23.49
CA LEU A 154 -27.12 24.91 -24.11
C LEU A 154 -25.99 24.99 -25.15
N LYS A 155 -24.83 24.38 -24.88
CA LYS A 155 -23.72 24.33 -25.85
C LYS A 155 -24.09 23.55 -27.11
N LYS A 156 -24.86 22.45 -26.99
CA LYS A 156 -25.37 21.69 -28.14
C LYS A 156 -26.34 22.54 -28.98
N LEU A 157 -27.26 23.26 -28.34
CA LEU A 157 -28.20 24.15 -29.04
C LEU A 157 -27.46 25.29 -29.78
N ARG A 158 -26.35 25.78 -29.23
CA ARG A 158 -25.48 26.76 -29.89
C ARG A 158 -24.63 26.18 -31.04
N GLY A 159 -24.76 24.89 -31.35
CA GLY A 159 -23.93 24.19 -32.34
C GLY A 159 -22.48 23.96 -31.88
N LYS A 160 -22.14 24.26 -30.62
CA LYS A 160 -20.81 24.06 -30.02
C LYS A 160 -20.75 22.76 -29.21
N GLY A 161 -21.49 21.75 -29.68
CA GLY A 161 -21.46 20.40 -29.11
C GLY A 161 -20.10 19.73 -29.33
N ARG A 162 -19.77 18.74 -28.49
CA ARG A 162 -18.60 17.89 -28.73
C ARG A 162 -18.82 17.12 -30.05
N PRO A 163 -17.91 17.21 -31.03
CA PRO A 163 -18.04 16.46 -32.27
C PRO A 163 -17.94 14.95 -32.00
N VAL A 164 -18.53 14.15 -32.90
CA VAL A 164 -18.40 12.70 -32.84
C VAL A 164 -16.92 12.32 -32.95
N LYS A 165 -16.50 11.31 -32.21
CA LYS A 165 -15.11 10.84 -32.23
C LYS A 165 -14.75 10.41 -33.66
N GLY A 166 -13.82 11.12 -34.30
CA GLY A 166 -13.41 10.87 -35.68
C GLY A 166 -13.83 11.96 -36.67
N GLU A 167 -14.87 12.74 -36.35
CA GLU A 167 -15.38 13.83 -37.20
C GLU A 167 -14.82 15.21 -36.80
N GLY A 168 -13.66 15.21 -36.14
CA GLY A 168 -13.01 16.45 -35.73
C GLY A 168 -12.58 17.30 -36.93
N LYS A 169 -12.20 18.55 -36.67
CA LYS A 169 -11.72 19.51 -37.69
C LYS A 169 -10.64 18.94 -38.62
N ARG A 170 -9.82 18.02 -38.12
CA ARG A 170 -8.77 17.34 -38.90
C ARG A 170 -9.34 16.39 -39.98
N ALA A 171 -10.45 15.72 -39.72
CA ALA A 171 -11.08 14.82 -40.67
C ALA A 171 -11.77 15.59 -41.81
N LEU A 172 -12.36 16.74 -41.52
CA LEU A 172 -12.95 17.62 -42.52
C LEU A 172 -11.92 18.21 -43.50
N LYS A 173 -10.68 18.43 -43.04
CA LYS A 173 -9.59 18.96 -43.87
C LYS A 173 -8.94 17.91 -44.79
N LYS A 174 -9.20 16.62 -44.57
CA LYS A 174 -8.61 15.51 -45.35
C LYS A 174 -9.46 15.14 -46.59
N LYS A 175 -10.71 15.62 -46.66
CA LYS A 175 -11.53 15.58 -47.88
C LYS A 175 -11.13 16.74 -48.78
#